data_AF-A0A6N6P5F1-F1
#
_entry.id   AF-A0A6N6P5F1-F1
#
_cell.length_a   1.000
_cell.length_b   1.000
_cell.length_c   1.000
_cell.angle_alpha   90.00
_cell.angle_beta   90.00
_cell.angle_gamma   90.00
#
_symmetry.space_group_name_H-M   'P 1'
#
loop_
_entity.id
_entity.type
_entity.pdbx_description
1 polymer ?
#
loop_
_entity_poly.entity_id
_entity_poly.type
_entity_poly.pdbx_seq_one_letter_code
_entity_poly.pdbx_strand_id
1 'polypeptide(L)'
;MPPTYLCQRCTACCRWPGFVRVTEDEIGTIAAHLGMEEDTFIQDYTRLRPNRGGLALIDRADGACFFLEGNECSIQAVKPQQCKDFPNAWNFPGWRDICKAIETPTPPVRGEA
;
A
#
# COMPACT_ATOMS: atom_id res chain seq x y z
N MET A 1 15.77 15.23 12.18
CA MET A 1 14.99 14.06 11.72
C MET A 1 13.89 14.55 10.80
N PRO A 2 13.55 13.83 9.72
CA PRO A 2 12.38 14.18 8.91
C PRO A 2 11.11 14.06 9.75
N PRO A 3 10.08 14.88 9.47
CA PRO A 3 8.81 14.80 10.17
C PRO A 3 8.12 13.45 9.95
N THR A 4 7.34 13.01 10.93
CA THR A 4 6.51 11.81 10.84
C THR A 4 5.09 12.18 10.45
N TYR A 5 4.41 11.32 9.71
CA TYR A 5 3.06 11.58 9.21
C TYR A 5 2.06 10.55 9.74
N LEU A 6 0.99 11.03 10.36
CA LEU A 6 -0.11 10.21 10.86
C LEU A 6 -1.13 9.96 9.75
N CYS A 7 -1.22 8.71 9.29
CA CYS A 7 -2.18 8.28 8.30
C CYS A 7 -3.63 8.50 8.79
N GLN A 8 -4.40 9.28 8.04
CA GLN A 8 -5.82 9.57 8.36
C GLN A 8 -6.80 8.58 7.71
N ARG A 9 -6.32 7.43 7.19
CA ARG A 9 -7.12 6.45 6.43
C ARG A 9 -7.96 7.08 5.30
N CYS A 10 -7.45 8.15 4.68
CA CYS A 10 -8.20 8.91 3.67
C CYS A 10 -8.37 8.19 2.32
N THR A 11 -7.75 7.03 2.11
CA THR A 11 -7.71 6.23 0.86
C THR A 11 -7.16 6.94 -0.38
N ALA A 12 -6.68 8.18 -0.27
CA ALA A 12 -6.13 8.91 -1.40
C ALA A 12 -5.02 8.12 -2.11
N CYS A 13 -4.12 7.47 -1.37
CA CYS A 13 -3.05 6.65 -1.96
C CYS A 13 -3.54 5.40 -2.72
N CYS A 14 -4.79 4.97 -2.54
CA CYS A 14 -5.39 3.86 -3.26
C CYS A 14 -6.09 4.29 -4.56
N ARG A 15 -6.25 5.59 -4.81
CA ARG A 15 -7.06 6.14 -5.92
C ARG A 15 -6.25 6.61 -7.12
N TRP A 16 -4.93 6.39 -7.10
CA TRP A 16 -4.05 6.82 -8.17
C TRP A 16 -3.28 5.63 -8.73
N PRO A 17 -2.94 5.66 -10.03
CA PRO A 17 -2.13 4.62 -10.65
C PRO A 17 -0.81 4.44 -9.90
N GLY A 18 -0.44 3.18 -9.66
CA GLY A 18 0.79 2.86 -8.94
C GLY A 18 1.21 1.42 -9.15
N PHE A 19 2.36 1.08 -8.60
CA PHE A 19 2.84 -0.31 -8.55
C PHE A 19 2.98 -0.70 -7.09
N VAL A 20 1.93 -1.29 -6.53
CA VAL A 20 1.97 -1.93 -5.21
C VAL A 20 2.65 -3.26 -5.37
N ARG A 21 3.96 -3.31 -5.13
CA ARG A 21 4.76 -4.54 -5.16
C ARG A 21 4.27 -5.47 -4.05
N VAL A 22 4.17 -6.75 -4.40
CA VAL A 22 3.89 -7.83 -3.46
C VAL A 22 5.05 -8.83 -3.45
N THR A 23 5.36 -9.38 -2.27
CA THR A 23 6.27 -10.53 -2.10
C THR A 23 5.48 -11.84 -2.11
N GLU A 24 6.20 -12.97 -2.17
CA GLU A 24 5.59 -14.32 -2.07
C GLU A 24 4.84 -14.50 -0.74
N ASP A 25 5.45 -14.11 0.39
CA ASP A 25 4.78 -14.17 1.70
C ASP A 25 3.51 -13.32 1.77
N GLU A 26 3.52 -12.14 1.14
CA GLU A 26 2.34 -11.27 1.07
C GLU A 26 1.26 -11.87 0.19
N ILE A 27 1.62 -12.49 -0.94
CA ILE A 27 0.70 -13.22 -1.81
C ILE A 27 0.00 -14.32 -1.02
N GLY A 28 0.75 -15.18 -0.32
CA GLY A 28 0.17 -16.26 0.50
C GLY A 28 -0.76 -15.74 1.59
N THR A 29 -0.35 -14.67 2.28
CA THR A 29 -1.15 -14.05 3.35
C THR A 29 -2.45 -13.44 2.81
N ILE A 30 -2.40 -12.77 1.66
CA ILE A 30 -3.59 -12.14 1.05
C ILE A 30 -4.52 -13.21 0.47
N ALA A 31 -3.98 -14.19 -0.25
CA ALA A 31 -4.76 -15.29 -0.81
C ALA A 31 -5.51 -16.06 0.28
N ALA A 32 -4.83 -16.41 1.38
CA ALA A 32 -5.45 -17.05 2.54
C ALA A 32 -6.54 -16.18 3.19
N HIS A 33 -6.33 -14.87 3.28
CA HIS A 33 -7.33 -13.94 3.80
C HIS A 33 -8.58 -13.85 2.92
N LEU A 34 -8.41 -13.95 1.60
CA LEU A 34 -9.50 -13.96 0.62
C LEU A 34 -10.14 -15.35 0.46
N GLY A 35 -9.58 -16.39 1.09
CA GLY A 35 -10.09 -17.76 1.01
C GLY A 35 -9.88 -18.42 -0.35
N MET A 36 -8.77 -18.11 -1.03
CA MET A 36 -8.44 -18.65 -2.35
C MET A 36 -7.00 -19.16 -2.42
N GLU A 37 -6.69 -19.93 -3.47
CA GLU A 37 -5.35 -20.43 -3.75
C GLU A 37 -4.42 -19.31 -4.24
N GLU A 38 -3.12 -19.43 -3.91
CA GLU A 38 -2.09 -18.45 -4.32
C GLU A 38 -2.00 -18.29 -5.83
N ASP A 39 -2.04 -19.39 -6.58
CA ASP A 39 -1.99 -19.36 -8.04
C ASP A 39 -3.17 -18.57 -8.62
N THR A 40 -4.36 -18.74 -8.06
CA THR A 40 -5.55 -17.98 -8.47
C THR A 40 -5.36 -16.50 -8.15
N PHE A 41 -4.83 -16.19 -6.97
CA PHE A 41 -4.54 -14.81 -6.60
C PHE A 41 -3.54 -14.13 -7.56
N ILE A 42 -2.47 -14.84 -7.90
CA ILE A 42 -1.44 -14.36 -8.82
C ILE A 42 -2.04 -14.05 -10.19
N GLN A 43 -2.86 -14.95 -10.74
CA GLN A 43 -3.46 -14.76 -12.07
C GLN A 43 -4.49 -13.63 -12.10
N ASP A 44 -5.37 -13.56 -11.08
CA ASP A 44 -6.55 -12.71 -11.13
C ASP A 44 -6.30 -11.31 -10.53
N TYR A 45 -5.37 -11.19 -9.58
CA TYR A 45 -5.18 -9.95 -8.80
C TYR A 45 -3.77 -9.35 -8.90
N THR A 46 -2.87 -9.96 -9.67
CA THR A 46 -1.52 -9.41 -9.86
C THR A 46 -1.18 -9.21 -11.33
N ARG A 47 -0.17 -8.38 -11.58
CA ARG A 47 0.42 -8.10 -12.88
C ARG A 47 1.92 -8.01 -12.78
N LEU A 48 2.60 -8.34 -13.87
CA LEU A 48 4.06 -8.21 -13.95
C LEU A 48 4.46 -6.73 -13.92
N ARG A 49 5.46 -6.40 -13.10
CA ARG A 49 6.03 -5.04 -13.08
C ARG A 49 6.74 -4.72 -14.40
N PRO A 50 6.86 -3.44 -14.81
CA PRO A 50 7.49 -3.06 -16.07
C PRO A 50 8.96 -3.53 -16.17
N ASN A 51 9.67 -3.54 -15.05
CA ASN A 51 11.05 -4.02 -14.97
C ASN A 51 11.16 -5.55 -14.87
N ARG A 52 10.03 -6.28 -14.91
CA ARG A 52 9.91 -7.73 -14.75
C ARG A 52 10.55 -8.31 -13.47
N GLY A 53 10.84 -7.48 -12.48
CA GLY A 53 11.49 -7.91 -11.24
C GLY A 53 10.52 -8.44 -10.17
N GLY A 54 9.33 -8.88 -10.55
CA GLY A 54 8.28 -9.36 -9.63
C GLY A 54 6.89 -8.83 -9.98
N LEU A 55 5.94 -9.10 -9.09
CA LEU A 55 4.53 -8.81 -9.27
C LEU A 55 4.11 -7.53 -8.54
N ALA A 56 3.03 -6.93 -9.03
CA ALA A 56 2.31 -5.86 -8.36
C ALA A 56 0.81 -6.14 -8.42
N LEU A 57 0.04 -5.57 -7.50
CA LEU A 57 -1.43 -5.65 -7.56
C LEU A 57 -1.96 -5.01 -8.85
N ILE A 58 -3.09 -5.51 -9.34
CA ILE A 58 -3.80 -4.90 -10.46
C ILE A 58 -4.53 -3.62 -10.04
N ASP A 59 -4.73 -2.76 -11.02
CA ASP A 59 -5.50 -1.52 -10.90
C ASP A 59 -6.82 -1.68 -11.66
N ARG A 60 -7.83 -0.92 -11.25
CA ARG A 60 -9.09 -0.75 -11.99
C ARG A 60 -8.87 0.13 -13.21
N ALA A 61 -9.88 0.21 -14.07
CA ALA A 61 -9.84 1.02 -15.29
C ALA A 61 -9.61 2.53 -15.02
N ASP A 62 -10.01 3.02 -13.85
CA ASP A 62 -9.79 4.41 -13.40
C ASP A 62 -8.41 4.61 -12.74
N GLY A 63 -7.59 3.56 -12.65
CA GLY A 63 -6.27 3.59 -12.02
C GLY A 63 -6.29 3.43 -10.50
N ALA A 64 -7.46 3.23 -9.88
CA ALA A 64 -7.52 2.92 -8.46
C ALA A 64 -7.10 1.47 -8.18
N CYS A 65 -6.56 1.20 -6.99
CA CYS A 65 -6.27 -0.15 -6.54
C CYS A 65 -7.55 -1.01 -6.56
N PHE A 66 -7.44 -2.24 -7.04
CA PHE A 66 -8.57 -3.16 -7.16
C PHE A 66 -9.29 -3.42 -5.83
N PHE A 67 -8.55 -3.48 -4.71
CA PHE A 67 -9.08 -3.74 -3.36
C PHE A 67 -9.67 -2.50 -2.66
N LEU A 68 -9.87 -1.39 -3.37
CA LEU A 68 -10.52 -0.20 -2.80
C LEU A 68 -12.05 -0.32 -2.85
N GLU A 69 -12.70 -0.55 -1.72
CA GLU A 69 -14.16 -0.59 -1.61
C GLU A 69 -14.70 0.69 -0.96
N GLY A 70 -15.33 1.56 -1.77
CA GLY A 70 -15.80 2.86 -1.29
C GLY A 70 -14.64 3.68 -0.72
N ASN A 71 -14.59 3.85 0.60
CA ASN A 71 -13.53 4.53 1.35
C ASN A 71 -12.74 3.59 2.28
N GLU A 72 -12.70 2.29 1.96
CA GLU A 72 -11.98 1.28 2.74
C GLU A 72 -11.13 0.37 1.84
N CYS A 73 -10.03 -0.14 2.38
CA CYS A 73 -9.22 -1.16 1.75
C CYS A 73 -9.74 -2.53 2.19
N SER A 74 -10.28 -3.35 1.28
CA SER A 74 -10.88 -4.63 1.65
C SER A 74 -9.88 -5.61 2.25
N ILE A 75 -8.60 -5.50 1.90
CA ILE A 75 -7.49 -6.28 2.47
C ILE A 75 -6.72 -5.54 3.58
N GLN A 76 -7.35 -4.61 4.29
CA GLN A 76 -6.68 -3.76 5.29
C GLN A 76 -5.94 -4.56 6.38
N ALA A 77 -6.47 -5.72 6.79
CA ALA A 77 -5.85 -6.59 7.81
C ALA A 77 -4.52 -7.20 7.34
N VAL A 78 -4.43 -7.51 6.06
CA VAL A 78 -3.28 -8.18 5.41
C VAL A 78 -2.58 -7.27 4.40
N LYS A 79 -2.66 -5.96 4.63
CA LYS A 79 -2.17 -4.94 3.69
C LYS A 79 -0.69 -5.17 3.35
N PRO A 80 -0.29 -5.08 2.07
CA PRO A 80 1.12 -5.14 1.68
C PRO A 80 1.96 -4.09 2.41
N GLN A 81 3.22 -4.43 2.69
CA GLN A 81 4.16 -3.61 3.45
C GLN A 81 4.40 -2.27 2.77
N GLN A 82 4.52 -2.23 1.43
CA GLN A 82 4.66 -0.96 0.70
C GLN A 82 3.50 0.00 0.99
N CYS A 83 2.28 -0.51 1.17
CA CYS A 83 1.13 0.31 1.51
C CYS A 83 1.04 0.67 3.00
N LYS A 84 1.68 -0.10 3.89
CA LYS A 84 1.83 0.22 5.32
C LYS A 84 2.91 1.28 5.55
N ASP A 85 3.98 1.22 4.76
CA ASP A 85 5.11 2.13 4.81
C ASP A 85 4.78 3.55 4.35
N PHE A 86 3.70 3.72 3.58
CA PHE A 86 3.26 5.02 3.12
C PHE A 86 2.62 5.89 4.22
N PRO A 87 3.00 7.18 4.37
CA PRO A 87 3.99 7.93 3.57
C PRO A 87 5.39 8.04 4.21
N ASN A 88 5.65 7.34 5.31
CA ASN A 88 6.83 7.55 6.16
C ASN A 88 8.09 6.82 5.67
N ALA A 89 8.00 5.52 5.38
CA ALA A 89 9.11 4.70 4.91
C ALA A 89 9.12 4.53 3.38
N TRP A 90 7.98 4.82 2.73
CA TRP A 90 7.88 4.86 1.27
C TRP A 90 6.92 5.96 0.83
N ASN A 91 7.29 6.72 -0.20
CA ASN A 91 6.41 7.71 -0.83
C ASN A 91 6.83 7.99 -2.27
N PHE A 92 6.09 8.86 -2.96
CA PHE A 92 6.35 9.27 -4.33
C PHE A 92 6.24 10.80 -4.48
N PRO A 93 6.90 11.42 -5.47
CA PRO A 93 6.83 12.87 -5.66
C PRO A 93 5.39 13.39 -5.78
N GLY A 94 5.05 14.46 -5.06
CA GLY A 94 3.69 15.03 -5.04
C GLY A 94 2.69 14.33 -4.13
N TRP A 95 3.09 13.31 -3.36
CA TRP A 95 2.16 12.59 -2.46
C TRP A 95 1.46 13.50 -1.43
N ARG A 96 2.08 14.62 -1.05
CA ARG A 96 1.53 15.58 -0.09
C ARG A 96 0.31 16.33 -0.62
N ASP A 97 0.21 16.50 -1.94
CA ASP A 97 -0.89 17.21 -2.58
C ASP A 97 -2.17 16.36 -2.63
N ILE A 98 -2.02 15.03 -2.48
CA ILE A 98 -3.12 14.07 -2.55
C ILE A 98 -3.47 13.46 -1.17
N CYS A 99 -2.47 13.24 -0.32
CA CYS A 99 -2.65 12.51 0.93
C CYS A 99 -3.03 13.47 2.06
N LYS A 100 -4.11 13.14 2.78
CA LYS A 100 -4.54 13.90 3.95
C LYS A 100 -3.79 13.54 5.24
N ALA A 101 -2.59 12.94 5.16
CA ALA A 101 -1.84 12.59 6.36
C ALA A 101 -1.43 13.86 7.11
N ILE A 102 -1.53 13.81 8.44
CA ILE A 102 -1.20 14.96 9.28
C ILE A 102 0.26 14.87 9.66
N GLU A 103 1.02 15.93 9.41
CA GLU A 103 2.39 16.04 9.87
C GLU A 103 2.40 16.13 11.41
N THR A 104 3.20 15.27 12.03
CA THR A 104 3.37 15.19 13.47
C THR A 104 4.82 15.54 13.82
N PRO A 105 5.05 16.33 14.87
CA PRO A 105 6.39 16.52 15.40
C PRO A 105 6.98 15.16 15.74
N THR A 106 8.21 14.89 15.30
CA THR A 106 8.93 13.68 15.69
C THR A 106 8.99 13.64 17.23
N PRO A 107 8.54 12.57 17.90
CA PRO A 107 8.71 12.44 19.33
C PRO A 107 10.21 12.55 19.67
N PRO A 108 10.60 13.25 20.76
CA PRO A 108 12.00 13.26 21.17
C PRO A 108 12.46 11.82 21.41
N VAL A 109 13.64 11.49 20.89
CA VAL A 109 14.23 10.16 21.08
C VAL A 109 14.41 9.94 22.59
N ARG A 110 13.75 8.91 23.13
CA ARG A 110 13.93 8.51 24.52
C ARG A 110 15.28 7.82 24.64
N GLY A 111 16.37 8.57 24.84
CA GLY A 111 17.69 7.95 24.92
C GLY A 111 18.92 8.86 24.88
N GLU A 112 18.81 10.14 25.19
CA GLU A 112 19.98 10.99 25.47
C GLU A 112 19.86 11.50 26.91
N ALA A 113 20.48 10.76 27.83
CA ALA A 113 20.79 11.17 29.20
C ALA A 113 22.30 10.98 29.41
#